data_AF-A0A4Y8D387-F1
#
_entry.id   AF-A0A4Y8D387-F1
#
_cell.length_a   1.000
_cell.length_b   1.000
_cell.length_c   1.000
_cell.angle_alpha   90.00
_cell.angle_beta   90.00
_cell.angle_gamma   90.00
#
_symmetry.space_group_name_H-M   'P 1'
#
loop_
_entity.id
_entity.type
_entity.pdbx_description
1 polymer ?
#
loop_
_entity_poly.entity_id
_entity_poly.type
_entity_poly.pdbx_seq_one_letter_code
_entity_poly.pdbx_strand_id
1 'polypeptide(L)'
;MTLLLPNETYDEAEVRLGFRLDQMPQKLHRGTAKEMSARANAWLASEPLWSPQSRMGSNPAWTGMKIMGVGGNGTAGKWRLTYPNPPEGTPGRMPFESIVVKQQAGGWGDMRNEAEIYELLRHTNSQHLVKMFRRIYEDQGLNTVYADRAGPVTRIYLEDCERGDLQGMIFDRFKDHDIFDENEIWDAFHCIARGLYAMHFGHESLKEDRWDRD
;
A
#
# COMPACT_ATOMS: atom_id res chain seq x y z
N MET A 1 5.18 -0.16 20.55
CA MET A 1 4.66 -1.54 20.41
C MET A 1 5.81 -2.41 19.92
N THR A 2 5.82 -3.70 20.27
CA THR A 2 6.95 -4.60 20.00
C THR A 2 6.44 -5.96 19.54
N LEU A 3 7.24 -6.66 18.74
CA LEU A 3 7.00 -8.05 18.35
C LEU A 3 7.50 -9.06 19.38
N LEU A 4 8.26 -8.60 20.39
CA LEU A 4 8.64 -9.40 21.54
C LEU A 4 7.42 -9.65 22.44
N LEU A 5 7.19 -10.90 22.79
CA LEU A 5 6.22 -11.26 23.80
C LEU A 5 6.74 -10.87 25.21
N PRO A 6 5.84 -10.71 26.21
CA PRO A 6 6.27 -10.43 27.57
C PRO A 6 7.28 -11.48 28.08
N ASN A 7 8.43 -11.02 28.56
CA ASN A 7 9.56 -11.82 29.05
C ASN A 7 10.30 -12.69 28.01
N GLU A 8 9.99 -12.54 26.72
CA GLU A 8 10.69 -13.25 25.65
C GLU A 8 12.04 -12.60 25.35
N THR A 9 13.09 -13.41 25.27
CA THR A 9 14.43 -12.99 24.83
C THR A 9 14.50 -12.87 23.31
N TYR A 10 15.51 -12.16 22.79
CA TYR A 10 15.71 -12.06 21.34
C TYR A 10 15.98 -13.42 20.67
N ASP A 11 16.65 -14.34 21.37
CA ASP A 11 16.95 -15.67 20.84
C ASP A 11 15.69 -16.55 20.77
N GLU A 12 14.81 -16.48 21.78
CA GLU A 12 13.50 -17.15 21.74
C GLU A 12 12.61 -16.58 20.63
N ALA A 13 12.60 -15.25 20.49
CA ALA A 13 11.86 -14.58 19.43
C ALA A 13 12.38 -14.94 18.04
N GLU A 14 13.70 -15.12 17.87
CA GLU A 14 14.29 -15.58 16.61
C GLU A 14 13.78 -16.97 16.22
N VAL A 15 13.68 -17.90 17.18
CA VAL A 15 13.14 -19.24 16.93
C VAL A 15 11.67 -19.17 16.49
N ARG A 16 10.86 -18.32 17.15
CA ARG A 16 9.43 -18.17 16.85
C ARG A 16 9.18 -17.43 15.53
N LEU A 17 9.90 -16.34 15.29
CA LEU A 17 9.70 -15.46 14.13
C LEU A 17 10.49 -15.90 12.91
N GLY A 18 11.55 -16.69 13.07
CA GLY A 18 12.45 -17.09 11.99
C GLY A 18 13.44 -16.02 11.56
N PHE A 19 13.64 -14.96 12.35
CA PHE A 19 14.62 -13.90 12.12
C PHE A 19 14.97 -13.13 13.40
N ARG A 20 16.15 -12.50 13.42
CA ARG A 20 16.61 -11.62 14.51
C ARG A 20 15.85 -10.29 14.52
N LEU A 21 15.17 -9.99 15.63
CA LEU A 21 14.45 -8.71 15.85
C LEU A 21 15.37 -7.56 16.25
N ASP A 22 16.52 -7.83 16.85
CA ASP A 22 17.52 -6.85 17.28
C ASP A 22 18.46 -6.41 16.13
N GLN A 23 18.39 -7.09 14.99
CA GLN A 23 19.19 -6.77 13.81
C GLN A 23 18.37 -6.03 12.77
N MET A 24 18.99 -5.03 12.12
CA MET A 24 18.34 -4.32 11.03
C MET A 24 17.97 -5.32 9.91
N PRO A 25 16.71 -5.32 9.44
CA PRO A 25 16.27 -6.17 8.34
C PRO A 25 17.15 -5.96 7.14
N GLN A 26 17.50 -7.04 6.44
CA GLN A 26 18.22 -6.91 5.19
C GLN A 26 17.29 -6.42 4.08
N LYS A 27 17.87 -5.86 3.01
CA LYS A 27 17.14 -5.68 1.75
C LYS A 27 16.77 -7.05 1.19
N LEU A 28 15.61 -7.15 0.54
CA LEU A 28 15.06 -8.42 0.05
C LEU A 28 16.02 -9.27 -0.78
N HIS A 29 16.84 -8.64 -1.63
CA HIS A 29 17.80 -9.35 -2.50
C HIS A 29 19.07 -9.82 -1.78
N ARG A 30 19.25 -9.52 -0.49
CA ARG A 30 20.43 -9.91 0.31
C ARG A 30 20.13 -11.02 1.30
N GLY A 31 18.87 -11.13 1.73
CA GLY A 31 18.43 -12.13 2.71
C GLY A 31 18.12 -13.49 2.10
N THR A 32 18.01 -14.51 2.95
CA THR A 32 17.56 -15.84 2.51
C THR A 32 16.05 -15.84 2.23
N ALA A 33 15.59 -16.68 1.30
CA ALA A 33 14.17 -16.78 0.96
C ALA A 33 13.28 -17.12 2.17
N LYS A 34 13.79 -17.95 3.10
CA LYS A 34 13.11 -18.33 4.33
C LYS A 34 12.95 -17.13 5.27
N GLU A 35 14.03 -16.40 5.53
CA GLU A 35 14.01 -15.21 6.39
C GLU A 35 13.10 -14.12 5.78
N MET A 36 13.19 -13.88 4.47
CA MET A 36 12.39 -12.86 3.80
C MET A 36 10.90 -13.18 3.83
N SER A 37 10.52 -14.45 3.65
CA SER A 37 9.14 -14.90 3.82
C SER A 37 8.65 -14.68 5.25
N ALA A 38 9.47 -15.01 6.24
CA ALA A 38 9.12 -14.86 7.65
C ALA A 38 8.92 -13.38 8.03
N ARG A 39 9.83 -12.50 7.58
CA ARG A 39 9.73 -11.04 7.76
C ARG A 39 8.51 -10.43 7.07
N ALA A 40 8.22 -10.86 5.84
CA ALA A 40 7.03 -10.42 5.10
C ALA A 40 5.74 -10.80 5.84
N ASN A 41 5.65 -12.05 6.31
CA ASN A 41 4.50 -12.53 7.09
C ASN A 41 4.34 -11.74 8.40
N ALA A 42 5.46 -11.48 9.11
CA ALA A 42 5.43 -10.67 10.32
C ALA A 42 4.94 -9.25 10.06
N TRP A 43 5.36 -8.61 8.95
CA TRP A 43 4.88 -7.28 8.59
C TRP A 43 3.38 -7.27 8.26
N LEU A 44 2.89 -8.24 7.48
CA LEU A 44 1.47 -8.38 7.14
C LEU A 44 0.59 -8.60 8.39
N ALA A 45 1.12 -9.28 9.40
CA ALA A 45 0.48 -9.52 10.68
C ALA A 45 0.64 -8.36 11.69
N SER A 46 1.39 -7.31 11.36
CA SER A 46 1.79 -6.29 12.32
C SER A 46 0.78 -5.17 12.56
N GLU A 47 -0.29 -5.07 11.75
CA GLU A 47 -1.27 -3.98 11.88
C GLU A 47 -1.86 -3.81 13.29
N PRO A 48 -2.23 -4.88 14.02
CA PRO A 48 -2.74 -4.75 15.37
C PRO A 48 -1.75 -4.10 16.36
N LEU A 49 -0.46 -4.05 16.01
CA LEU A 49 0.63 -3.46 16.79
C LEU A 49 0.99 -2.04 16.31
N TRP A 50 0.27 -1.45 15.35
CA TRP A 50 0.47 -0.07 14.96
C TRP A 50 -0.25 0.89 15.91
N SER A 51 0.19 2.15 15.95
CA SER A 51 -0.47 3.21 16.72
C SER A 51 -1.96 3.30 16.38
N PRO A 52 -2.85 3.61 17.34
CA PRO A 52 -4.29 3.70 17.08
C PRO A 52 -4.65 4.61 15.89
N GLN A 53 -3.84 5.63 15.62
CA GLN A 53 -4.02 6.53 14.48
C GLN A 53 -3.58 5.89 13.15
N SER A 54 -2.47 5.14 13.15
CA SER A 54 -1.97 4.43 11.96
C SER A 54 -2.68 3.10 11.69
N ARG A 55 -3.47 2.56 12.62
CA ARG A 55 -4.29 1.38 12.35
C ARG A 55 -5.36 1.64 11.31
N MET A 56 -5.67 0.65 10.46
CA MET A 56 -6.61 0.75 9.34
C MET A 56 -8.08 0.84 9.81
N GLY A 57 -8.35 0.47 11.06
CA GLY A 57 -9.64 0.63 11.72
C GLY A 57 -9.51 0.53 13.24
N SER A 58 -10.58 0.86 13.95
CA SER A 58 -10.63 0.81 15.41
C SER A 58 -10.62 -0.64 15.97
N ASN A 59 -11.19 -1.59 15.22
CA ASN A 59 -11.17 -3.01 15.54
C ASN A 59 -10.29 -3.79 14.54
N PRO A 60 -9.62 -4.89 14.94
CA PRO A 60 -8.82 -5.72 14.04
C PRO A 60 -9.73 -6.41 13.03
N ALA A 61 -10.02 -5.70 11.94
CA ALA A 61 -10.92 -6.11 10.88
C ALA A 61 -10.19 -6.27 9.55
N TRP A 62 -8.85 -6.33 9.57
CA TRP A 62 -8.04 -6.40 8.36
C TRP A 62 -7.06 -7.57 8.43
N THR A 63 -7.04 -8.37 7.38
CA THR A 63 -6.12 -9.48 7.18
C THR A 63 -5.07 -9.10 6.15
N GLY A 64 -3.79 -9.20 6.51
CA GLY A 64 -2.69 -8.99 5.58
C GLY A 64 -2.63 -10.11 4.55
N MET A 65 -2.70 -9.75 3.27
CA MET A 65 -2.82 -10.71 2.18
C MET A 65 -1.47 -10.99 1.52
N LYS A 66 -0.75 -9.92 1.12
CA LYS A 66 0.45 -10.06 0.30
C LYS A 66 1.30 -8.79 0.33
N ILE A 67 2.63 -8.94 0.30
CA ILE A 67 3.56 -7.87 -0.09
C ILE A 67 3.45 -7.64 -1.59
N MET A 68 3.00 -6.46 -2.00
CA MET A 68 2.83 -6.09 -3.41
C MET A 68 4.16 -5.67 -4.04
N GLY A 69 5.02 -4.99 -3.26
CA GLY A 69 6.33 -4.58 -3.74
C GLY A 69 7.20 -4.02 -2.63
N VAL A 70 8.51 -4.12 -2.81
CA VAL A 70 9.49 -3.50 -1.91
C VAL A 70 10.54 -2.79 -2.75
N GLY A 71 10.61 -1.48 -2.58
CA GLY A 71 11.59 -0.61 -3.21
C GLY A 71 12.80 -0.35 -2.30
N GLY A 72 13.62 0.61 -2.70
CA GLY A 72 14.83 0.99 -1.97
C GLY A 72 14.55 1.46 -0.53
N ASN A 73 13.46 2.21 -0.33
CA ASN A 73 13.12 2.84 0.95
C ASN A 73 11.68 2.55 1.42
N GLY A 74 10.88 1.86 0.61
CA GLY A 74 9.45 1.66 0.88
C GLY A 74 8.97 0.25 0.61
N THR A 75 7.86 -0.12 1.24
CA THR A 75 7.15 -1.38 1.06
C THR A 75 5.68 -1.09 0.83
N ALA A 76 5.05 -1.83 -0.07
CA ALA A 76 3.61 -1.82 -0.28
C ALA A 76 3.03 -3.21 0.03
N GLY A 77 1.92 -3.24 0.74
CA GLY A 77 1.20 -4.46 1.06
C GLY A 77 -0.29 -4.31 0.87
N LYS A 78 -0.94 -5.42 0.54
CA LYS A 78 -2.38 -5.51 0.39
C LYS A 78 -3.00 -6.11 1.64
N TRP A 79 -4.04 -5.47 2.15
CA TRP A 79 -4.90 -5.97 3.20
C TRP A 79 -6.34 -6.06 2.69
N ARG A 80 -7.10 -7.01 3.24
CA ARG A 80 -8.52 -7.20 2.97
C ARG A 80 -9.29 -7.22 4.28
N LEU A 81 -10.54 -6.75 4.26
CA LEU A 81 -11.44 -6.90 5.39
C LEU A 81 -11.55 -8.38 5.80
N THR A 82 -11.34 -8.67 7.08
CA THR A 82 -11.45 -10.02 7.64
C THR A 82 -12.89 -10.50 7.61
N TYR A 83 -13.85 -9.59 7.80
CA TYR A 83 -15.28 -9.86 7.75
C TYR A 83 -15.90 -9.14 6.56
N PRO A 84 -16.91 -9.73 5.90
CA PRO A 84 -17.62 -9.07 4.82
C PRO A 84 -18.16 -7.71 5.25
N ASN A 85 -18.13 -6.78 4.32
CA ASN A 85 -18.64 -5.43 4.53
C ASN A 85 -20.16 -5.49 4.80
N PRO A 86 -20.70 -4.77 5.79
CA PRO A 86 -22.15 -4.76 6.06
C PRO A 86 -22.96 -4.33 4.83
N PRO A 87 -24.22 -4.74 4.66
CA PRO A 87 -25.04 -4.41 3.48
C PRO A 87 -25.03 -2.92 3.10
N GLU A 88 -25.25 -2.61 1.82
CA GLU A 88 -25.34 -1.23 1.34
C GLU A 88 -26.37 -0.43 2.13
N GLY A 89 -26.05 0.83 2.44
CA GLY A 89 -26.86 1.70 3.32
C GLY A 89 -26.63 1.53 4.82
N THR A 90 -25.82 0.55 5.26
CA THR A 90 -25.47 0.40 6.69
C THR A 90 -24.51 1.51 7.14
N PRO A 91 -24.80 2.26 8.23
CA PRO A 91 -23.86 3.23 8.79
C PRO A 91 -22.51 2.59 9.11
N GLY A 92 -21.43 3.21 8.65
CA GLY A 92 -20.06 2.70 8.85
C GLY A 92 -19.61 1.62 7.85
N ARG A 93 -20.41 1.31 6.82
CA ARG A 93 -19.96 0.51 5.68
C ARG A 93 -18.76 1.20 5.01
N MET A 94 -17.69 0.43 4.75
CA MET A 94 -16.53 0.93 4.01
C MET A 94 -16.86 0.96 2.50
N PRO A 95 -16.33 1.89 1.70
CA PRO A 95 -16.58 1.87 0.25
C PRO A 95 -15.78 0.80 -0.50
N PHE A 96 -14.93 0.04 0.19
CA PHE A 96 -14.00 -0.94 -0.37
C PHE A 96 -13.84 -2.14 0.58
N GLU A 97 -13.37 -3.27 0.03
CA GLU A 97 -13.08 -4.49 0.78
C GLU A 97 -11.58 -4.75 0.96
N SER A 98 -10.74 -4.08 0.16
CA SER A 98 -9.29 -4.20 0.19
C SER A 98 -8.63 -2.85 0.00
N ILE A 99 -7.41 -2.75 0.55
CA ILE A 99 -6.58 -1.55 0.48
C ILE A 99 -5.11 -1.92 0.34
N VAL A 100 -4.34 -0.97 -0.18
CA VAL A 100 -2.88 -1.04 -0.19
C VAL A 100 -2.32 -0.07 0.84
N VAL A 101 -1.48 -0.57 1.74
CA VAL A 101 -0.69 0.28 2.64
C VAL A 101 0.71 0.41 2.07
N LYS A 102 1.10 1.65 1.78
CA LYS A 102 2.48 1.99 1.42
C LYS A 102 3.17 2.57 2.65
N GLN A 103 4.33 2.03 2.97
CA GLN A 103 5.13 2.42 4.11
C GLN A 103 6.53 2.82 3.67
N GLN A 104 7.09 3.84 4.31
CA GLN A 104 8.48 4.25 4.18
C GLN A 104 9.10 4.34 5.57
N ALA A 105 10.35 3.90 5.71
CA ALA A 105 11.12 4.10 6.92
C ALA A 105 12.26 5.11 6.71
N GLY A 106 12.56 5.86 7.77
CA GLY A 106 13.59 6.91 7.79
C GLY A 106 13.25 8.15 6.96
N GLY A 107 14.14 9.13 6.99
CA GLY A 107 13.98 10.42 6.28
C GLY A 107 14.42 10.42 4.82
N TRP A 108 14.76 9.26 4.25
CA TRP A 108 15.23 9.15 2.87
C TRP A 108 14.07 8.72 1.98
N GLY A 109 13.49 9.66 1.25
CA GLY A 109 12.33 9.46 0.38
C GLY A 109 11.27 10.52 0.62
N ASP A 110 10.24 10.53 -0.22
CA ASP A 110 9.34 11.68 -0.34
C ASP A 110 7.86 11.30 -0.19
N MET A 111 7.57 10.42 0.78
CA MET A 111 6.21 9.99 1.09
C MET A 111 5.29 11.17 1.43
N ARG A 112 5.84 12.27 1.97
CA ARG A 112 5.07 13.47 2.29
C ARG A 112 4.61 14.19 1.02
N ASN A 113 5.50 14.47 0.06
CA ASN A 113 5.05 15.08 -1.20
C ASN A 113 4.14 14.13 -1.98
N GLU A 114 4.39 12.82 -1.95
CA GLU A 114 3.47 11.83 -2.55
C GLU A 114 2.07 11.90 -1.91
N ALA A 115 1.99 11.95 -0.58
CA ALA A 115 0.72 12.12 0.13
C ALA A 115 0.04 13.45 -0.19
N GLU A 116 0.79 14.55 -0.28
CA GLU A 116 0.27 15.87 -0.65
C GLU A 116 -0.34 15.88 -2.06
N ILE A 117 0.30 15.19 -3.02
CA ILE A 117 -0.25 15.02 -4.37
C ILE A 117 -1.58 14.25 -4.32
N TYR A 118 -1.65 13.15 -3.55
CA TYR A 118 -2.90 12.41 -3.39
C TYR A 118 -3.99 13.23 -2.69
N GLU A 119 -3.65 14.01 -1.67
CA GLU A 119 -4.57 14.90 -0.98
C GLU A 119 -5.08 16.02 -1.90
N LEU A 120 -4.23 16.54 -2.79
CA LEU A 120 -4.64 17.48 -3.82
C LEU A 120 -5.62 16.83 -4.82
N LEU A 121 -5.30 15.63 -5.29
CA LEU A 121 -6.08 14.89 -6.30
C LEU A 121 -7.36 14.26 -5.73
N ARG A 122 -7.55 14.18 -4.41
CA ARG A 122 -8.75 13.59 -3.80
C ARG A 122 -10.04 14.32 -4.18
N HIS A 123 -9.93 15.59 -4.55
CA HIS A 123 -11.05 16.45 -4.94
C HIS A 123 -11.41 16.28 -6.42
N THR A 124 -10.51 15.69 -7.20
CA THR A 124 -10.75 15.37 -8.60
C THR A 124 -11.64 14.14 -8.70
N ASN A 125 -12.85 14.31 -9.23
CA ASN A 125 -13.77 13.20 -9.47
C ASN A 125 -13.36 12.42 -10.74
N SER A 126 -12.22 11.73 -10.68
CA SER A 126 -11.72 10.88 -11.77
C SER A 126 -11.69 9.41 -11.35
N GLN A 127 -12.02 8.53 -12.30
CA GLN A 127 -11.89 7.09 -12.14
C GLN A 127 -10.51 6.57 -12.58
N HIS A 128 -9.69 7.43 -13.19
CA HIS A 128 -8.40 7.06 -13.79
C HIS A 128 -7.20 7.35 -12.87
N LEU A 129 -7.47 7.76 -11.62
CA LEU A 129 -6.46 8.05 -10.61
C LEU A 129 -6.67 7.14 -9.41
N VAL A 130 -5.57 6.59 -8.88
CA VAL A 130 -5.57 5.82 -7.65
C VAL A 130 -6.01 6.72 -6.49
N LYS A 131 -6.98 6.26 -5.71
CA LYS A 131 -7.52 7.05 -4.60
C LYS A 131 -6.74 6.82 -3.32
N MET A 132 -6.54 7.89 -2.57
CA MET A 132 -6.06 7.82 -1.20
C MET A 132 -7.26 7.86 -0.25
N PHE A 133 -7.38 6.86 0.62
CA PHE A 133 -8.53 6.73 1.52
C PHE A 133 -8.32 7.44 2.85
N ARG A 134 -7.06 7.64 3.25
CA ARG A 134 -6.70 8.25 4.52
C ARG A 134 -5.42 9.04 4.35
N ARG A 135 -5.28 10.10 5.13
CA ARG A 135 -4.07 10.94 5.19
C ARG A 135 -2.81 10.13 5.54
N ILE A 136 -1.66 10.79 5.46
CA ILE A 136 -0.39 10.26 5.96
C ILE A 136 -0.41 10.13 7.50
N TYR A 137 0.15 9.05 8.02
CA TYR A 137 0.37 8.84 9.45
C TYR A 137 1.83 8.52 9.75
N GLU A 138 2.31 9.05 10.87
CA GLU A 138 3.63 8.75 11.43
C GLU A 138 3.49 7.69 12.52
N ASP A 139 4.46 6.78 12.59
CA ASP A 139 4.49 5.70 13.58
C ASP A 139 5.93 5.21 13.81
N GLN A 140 6.09 4.12 14.55
CA GLN A 140 7.36 3.42 14.74
C GLN A 140 7.39 2.08 13.99
N GLY A 141 8.52 1.81 13.34
CA GLY A 141 8.79 0.54 12.69
C GLY A 141 9.00 -0.58 13.70
N LEU A 142 8.51 -1.78 13.37
CA LEU A 142 8.57 -2.97 14.24
C LEU A 142 9.74 -3.90 13.88
N ASN A 143 10.61 -3.45 12.99
CA ASN A 143 11.81 -4.14 12.54
C ASN A 143 11.52 -5.47 11.80
N THR A 144 10.40 -5.51 11.07
CA THR A 144 10.00 -6.68 10.27
C THR A 144 10.73 -6.70 8.92
N VAL A 145 10.42 -5.75 8.03
CA VAL A 145 11.02 -5.56 6.70
C VAL A 145 11.89 -4.29 6.66
N TYR A 146 12.70 -4.10 5.61
CA TYR A 146 13.63 -2.97 5.52
C TYR A 146 12.95 -1.59 5.62
N ALA A 147 11.75 -1.45 5.03
CA ALA A 147 10.94 -0.23 5.13
C ALA A 147 10.13 -0.14 6.44
N ASP A 148 10.33 -1.08 7.36
CA ASP A 148 9.77 -1.15 8.71
C ASP A 148 10.87 -1.26 9.77
N ARG A 149 12.13 -0.98 9.42
CA ARG A 149 13.24 -0.97 10.38
C ARG A 149 12.95 -0.04 11.55
N ALA A 150 13.49 -0.39 12.73
CA ALA A 150 13.27 0.36 13.95
C ALA A 150 13.53 1.87 13.78
N GLY A 151 12.61 2.68 14.30
CA GLY A 151 12.60 4.14 14.18
C GLY A 151 11.36 4.68 13.45
N PRO A 152 11.34 5.98 13.10
CA PRO A 152 10.18 6.61 12.49
C PRO A 152 9.83 6.02 11.11
N VAL A 153 8.54 5.76 10.92
CA VAL A 153 7.97 5.32 9.65
C VAL A 153 6.74 6.16 9.31
N THR A 154 6.45 6.28 8.02
CA THR A 154 5.26 6.94 7.51
C THR A 154 4.43 5.97 6.69
N ARG A 155 3.10 6.04 6.80
CA ARG A 155 2.15 5.20 6.05
C ARG A 155 1.08 6.01 5.33
N ILE A 156 0.76 5.60 4.11
CA ILE A 156 -0.40 6.06 3.33
C ILE A 156 -1.26 4.86 2.91
N TYR A 157 -2.54 5.12 2.64
CA TYR A 157 -3.57 4.09 2.43
C TYR A 157 -4.24 4.36 1.09
N LEU A 158 -4.03 3.46 0.15
CA LEU A 158 -4.40 3.61 -1.25
C LEU A 158 -5.43 2.56 -1.67
N GLU A 159 -6.15 2.89 -2.72
CA GLU A 159 -6.97 1.98 -3.49
C GLU A 159 -6.18 0.75 -3.95
N ASP A 160 -6.83 -0.41 -3.85
CA ASP A 160 -6.31 -1.67 -4.32
C ASP A 160 -6.78 -1.95 -5.75
N CYS A 161 -5.86 -1.85 -6.70
CA CYS A 161 -6.08 -2.25 -8.09
C CYS A 161 -5.88 -3.77 -8.21
N GLU A 162 -6.97 -4.55 -8.11
CA GLU A 162 -6.88 -6.03 -7.97
C GLU A 162 -6.12 -6.74 -9.10
N ARG A 163 -6.12 -6.16 -10.31
CA ARG A 163 -5.43 -6.71 -11.50
C ARG A 163 -3.95 -6.33 -11.59
N GLY A 164 -3.42 -5.61 -10.60
CA GLY A 164 -2.03 -5.16 -10.59
C GLY A 164 -1.76 -3.97 -11.50
N ASP A 165 -0.54 -3.87 -11.98
CA ASP A 165 -0.11 -2.80 -12.89
C ASP A 165 -0.23 -3.19 -14.38
N LEU A 166 -0.26 -2.18 -15.24
CA LEU A 166 -0.43 -2.36 -16.68
C LEU A 166 0.71 -3.18 -17.32
N GLN A 167 1.94 -3.05 -16.82
CA GLN A 167 3.08 -3.80 -17.35
C GLN A 167 2.92 -5.29 -17.04
N GLY A 168 2.52 -5.65 -15.82
CA GLY A 168 2.19 -7.01 -15.42
C GLY A 168 1.10 -7.61 -16.31
N MET A 169 0.00 -6.87 -16.53
CA MET A 169 -1.09 -7.30 -17.42
C MET A 169 -0.61 -7.56 -18.86
N ILE A 170 0.26 -6.71 -19.39
CA ILE A 170 0.83 -6.88 -20.73
C ILE A 170 1.70 -8.14 -20.80
N PHE A 171 2.55 -8.38 -19.79
CA PHE A 171 3.39 -9.57 -19.76
C PHE A 171 2.62 -10.87 -19.62
N ASP A 172 1.57 -10.90 -18.79
CA ASP A 172 0.73 -12.08 -18.61
C ASP A 172 0.05 -12.48 -19.93
N ARG A 173 -0.49 -11.50 -20.68
CA ARG A 173 -1.08 -11.77 -22.01
C ARG A 173 -0.06 -12.31 -23.01
N PHE A 174 1.14 -11.73 -23.07
CA PHE A 174 2.20 -12.25 -23.94
C PHE A 174 2.60 -13.68 -23.61
N LYS A 175 2.64 -14.02 -22.31
CA LYS A 175 2.95 -15.37 -21.85
C LYS A 175 1.84 -16.36 -22.23
N ASP A 176 0.59 -15.94 -22.17
CA ASP A 176 -0.57 -16.76 -22.51
C ASP A 176 -0.83 -16.83 -24.03
N HIS A 177 0.02 -16.18 -24.84
CA HIS A 177 -0.12 -16.05 -26.29
C HIS A 177 -1.44 -15.39 -26.73
N ASP A 178 -2.03 -14.57 -25.85
CA ASP A 178 -3.20 -13.76 -26.13
C ASP A 178 -2.78 -12.43 -26.74
N ILE A 179 -3.56 -11.97 -27.73
CA ILE A 179 -3.41 -10.65 -28.34
C ILE A 179 -4.47 -9.75 -27.73
N PHE A 180 -4.09 -8.52 -27.39
CA PHE A 180 -5.06 -7.48 -27.01
C PHE A 180 -5.91 -7.10 -28.22
N ASP A 181 -7.22 -7.00 -28.02
CA ASP A 181 -8.07 -6.40 -29.04
C ASP A 181 -7.66 -4.94 -29.23
N GLU A 182 -7.73 -4.43 -30.47
CA GLU A 182 -7.35 -3.05 -30.78
C GLU A 182 -8.12 -2.04 -29.89
N ASN A 183 -9.40 -2.31 -29.64
CA ASN A 183 -10.24 -1.49 -28.77
C ASN A 183 -9.74 -1.49 -27.32
N GLU A 184 -9.25 -2.60 -26.78
CA GLU A 184 -8.69 -2.65 -25.41
C GLU A 184 -7.46 -1.74 -25.28
N ILE A 185 -6.63 -1.70 -26.33
CA ILE A 185 -5.44 -0.84 -26.38
C ILE A 185 -5.87 0.63 -26.40
N TRP A 186 -6.83 0.99 -27.25
CA TRP A 186 -7.35 2.35 -27.33
C TRP A 186 -8.03 2.79 -26.03
N ASP A 187 -8.78 1.91 -25.38
CA ASP A 187 -9.40 2.18 -24.07
C ASP A 187 -8.33 2.46 -23.00
N ALA A 188 -7.23 1.71 -22.99
CA ALA A 188 -6.12 1.97 -22.07
C ALA A 188 -5.49 3.36 -22.31
N PHE A 189 -5.21 3.72 -23.57
CA PHE A 189 -4.68 5.04 -23.91
C PHE A 189 -5.65 6.16 -23.54
N HIS A 190 -6.94 5.97 -23.79
CA HIS A 190 -7.98 6.93 -23.44
C HIS A 190 -8.08 7.14 -21.92
N CYS A 191 -8.04 6.06 -21.13
CA CYS A 191 -8.02 6.13 -19.67
C CYS A 191 -6.79 6.89 -19.15
N ILE A 192 -5.60 6.60 -19.69
CA ILE A 192 -4.37 7.30 -19.32
C ILE A 192 -4.47 8.79 -19.66
N ALA A 193 -4.94 9.13 -20.86
CA ALA A 193 -5.12 10.51 -21.29
C ALA A 193 -6.07 11.26 -20.34
N ARG A 194 -7.21 10.67 -19.96
CA ARG A 194 -8.13 11.27 -19.00
C ARG A 194 -7.53 11.44 -17.61
N GLY A 195 -6.75 10.48 -17.12
CA GLY A 195 -6.00 10.64 -15.87
C GLY A 195 -5.00 11.79 -15.91
N LEU A 196 -4.29 11.98 -17.04
CA LEU A 196 -3.40 13.12 -17.23
C LEU A 196 -4.15 14.46 -17.22
N TYR A 197 -5.32 14.52 -17.87
CA TYR A 197 -6.18 15.71 -17.82
C TYR A 197 -6.66 15.98 -16.39
N ALA A 198 -7.12 14.95 -15.69
CA ALA A 198 -7.53 15.05 -14.29
C ALA A 198 -6.43 15.62 -13.39
N MET A 199 -5.17 15.19 -13.57
CA MET A 199 -4.03 15.72 -12.82
C MET A 199 -3.65 17.16 -13.20
N HIS A 200 -3.77 17.51 -14.48
CA HIS A 200 -3.37 18.83 -14.96
C HIS A 200 -4.44 19.90 -14.69
N PHE A 201 -5.69 19.58 -15.01
CA PHE A 201 -6.85 20.48 -15.01
C PHE A 201 -7.74 20.36 -13.77
N GLY A 202 -7.62 19.28 -12.98
CA GLY A 202 -8.53 19.01 -11.85
C GLY A 202 -9.82 18.30 -12.27
N HIS A 203 -10.00 17.98 -13.56
CA HIS A 203 -11.14 17.25 -14.12
C HIS A 203 -10.75 16.56 -15.45
N GLU A 204 -11.62 15.68 -15.94
CA GLU A 204 -11.42 14.97 -17.23
C GLU A 204 -11.99 15.72 -18.44
N SER A 205 -12.79 16.76 -18.21
CA SER A 205 -13.48 17.53 -19.25
C SER A 205 -12.50 18.29 -20.14
N LEU A 206 -12.69 18.23 -21.46
CA LEU A 206 -11.93 19.02 -22.43
C LEU A 206 -12.49 20.44 -22.63
N LYS A 207 -13.62 20.75 -21.98
CA LYS A 207 -14.40 21.97 -22.20
C LYS A 207 -14.39 22.91 -21.00
N GLU A 208 -13.90 22.43 -19.87
CA GLU A 208 -13.79 23.21 -18.64
C GLU A 208 -12.38 23.79 -18.53
N ASP A 209 -12.30 24.98 -17.96
CA ASP A 209 -11.03 25.60 -17.66
C ASP A 209 -10.35 24.88 -16.49
N ARG A 210 -9.04 24.92 -16.52
CA ARG A 210 -8.19 24.40 -15.45
C ARG A 210 -8.61 24.96 -14.09
N TRP A 211 -8.67 24.10 -13.07
CA TRP A 211 -8.81 24.53 -11.67
C TRP A 211 -7.82 25.64 -11.30
N ASP A 212 -8.28 26.64 -10.56
CA ASP A 212 -7.42 27.70 -10.04
C ASP A 212 -6.36 27.05 -9.13
N ARG A 213 -5.10 27.20 -9.52
CA ARG A 213 -3.96 26.89 -8.67
C ARG A 213 -3.64 28.15 -7.89
N ASP A 214 -3.85 28.12 -6.59
CA ASP A 214 -3.19 29.07 -5.68
C ASP A 214 -1.67 29.00 -5.85
#